data_AF-A0A831JND8-F1
#
_entry.id   AF-A0A831JND8-F1
#
_cell.length_a   1.000
_cell.length_b   1.000
_cell.length_c   1.000
_cell.angle_alpha   90.00
_cell.angle_beta   90.00
_cell.angle_gamma   90.00
#
_symmetry.space_group_name_H-M   'P 1'
#
loop_
_entity.id
_entity.type
_entity.pdbx_description
1 polymer ?
#
loop_
_entity_poly.entity_id
_entity_poly.type
_entity_poly.pdbx_seq_one_letter_code
_entity_poly.pdbx_strand_id
1 'polypeptide(L)'
;MVLLNHLDKSLVKILGLSDYEIKAYLKLVEKGPLRPKTLSFEANIPYTKIYSVVIRLEKKGLVKVDRSRRPHTVVAVPPVEAYIKLKSMVEEKLEDLEKKVKLLQELYESSHRGFAQREFITIIRGLKPINERAVNILVGASSSVRVAIPFQKFLSEDLKKNLIEESVKKLIKILATKKLEPLFRDLPARIEVKYLDKMFGGGVISEKEVLLVV
;
A
#
# COMPACT_ATOMS: atom_id res chain seq x y z
N MET A 1 37.56 6.45 -3.15
CA MET A 1 36.69 7.63 -3.40
C MET A 1 35.50 7.35 -4.34
N VAL A 2 35.55 6.32 -5.21
CA VAL A 2 34.51 6.05 -6.24
C VAL A 2 33.27 5.28 -5.73
N LEU A 3 33.42 4.40 -4.73
CA LEU A 3 32.32 3.52 -4.27
C LEU A 3 31.18 4.23 -3.49
N LEU A 4 31.44 5.36 -2.85
CA LEU A 4 30.43 6.10 -2.06
C LEU A 4 29.56 7.06 -2.89
N ASN A 5 29.99 7.42 -4.11
CA ASN A 5 29.20 8.29 -5.01
C ASN A 5 28.00 7.55 -5.63
N HIS A 6 27.98 6.22 -5.57
CA HIS A 6 26.88 5.38 -6.06
C HIS A 6 25.92 4.93 -4.96
N LEU A 7 26.17 5.26 -3.68
CA LEU A 7 25.17 5.06 -2.65
C LEU A 7 24.10 6.12 -2.85
N ASP A 8 23.04 5.72 -3.55
CA ASP A 8 21.99 6.62 -3.96
C ASP A 8 21.41 7.32 -2.73
N LYS A 9 21.62 8.64 -2.63
CA LYS A 9 21.18 9.43 -1.46
C LYS A 9 19.67 9.29 -1.23
N SER A 10 18.93 8.92 -2.29
CA SER A 10 17.52 8.55 -2.28
C SER A 10 17.23 7.36 -1.35
N LEU A 11 18.02 6.28 -1.41
CA LEU A 11 17.82 5.06 -0.62
C LEU A 11 17.99 5.29 0.88
N VAL A 12 18.90 6.19 1.28
CA VAL A 12 19.13 6.52 2.70
C VAL A 12 18.13 7.56 3.22
N LYS A 13 17.60 8.44 2.35
CA LYS A 13 16.50 9.36 2.70
C LYS A 13 15.20 8.64 3.03
N ILE A 14 14.92 7.54 2.33
CA ILE A 14 13.73 6.69 2.57
C ILE A 14 13.69 6.17 4.03
N LEU A 15 14.85 6.05 4.68
CA LEU A 15 14.97 5.59 6.07
C LEU A 15 14.77 6.71 7.12
N GLY A 16 14.30 7.90 6.71
CA GLY A 16 13.96 9.00 7.62
C GLY A 16 15.18 9.70 8.23
N LEU A 17 16.33 9.65 7.55
CA LEU A 17 17.54 10.37 7.93
C LEU A 17 17.64 11.74 7.22
N SER A 18 18.05 12.77 7.95
CA SER A 18 18.35 14.08 7.36
C SER A 18 19.67 14.06 6.56
N ASP A 19 19.86 14.99 5.64
CA ASP A 19 21.09 15.08 4.83
C ASP A 19 22.37 15.15 5.69
N TYR A 20 22.31 15.82 6.85
CA TYR A 20 23.44 15.87 7.78
C TYR A 20 23.68 14.54 8.50
N GLU A 21 22.62 13.81 8.85
CA GLU A 21 22.73 12.48 9.47
C GLU A 21 23.37 11.48 8.51
N ILE A 22 22.96 11.51 7.23
CA ILE A 22 23.53 10.67 6.18
C ILE A 22 25.02 10.97 6.01
N LYS A 23 25.39 12.24 5.86
CA LYS A 23 26.79 12.67 5.70
C LYS A 23 27.66 12.22 6.88
N ALA A 24 27.18 12.43 8.11
CA ALA A 24 27.92 12.07 9.32
C ALA A 24 28.11 10.55 9.41
N TYR A 25 27.03 9.77 9.21
CA TYR A 25 27.09 8.32 9.30
C TYR A 25 28.02 7.72 8.23
N LEU A 26 27.91 8.15 6.98
CA LEU A 26 28.78 7.68 5.89
C LEU A 26 30.26 7.98 6.18
N LYS A 27 30.57 9.16 6.72
CA LYS A 27 31.96 9.51 7.06
C LYS A 27 32.52 8.66 8.20
N LEU A 28 31.69 8.32 9.18
CA LEU A 28 32.09 7.40 10.26
C LEU A 28 32.30 5.96 9.75
N VAL A 29 31.50 5.51 8.78
CA VAL A 29 31.71 4.20 8.12
C VAL A 29 33.00 4.21 7.30
N GLU A 30 33.29 5.31 6.59
CA GLU A 30 34.48 5.44 5.73
C GLU A 30 35.78 5.60 6.52
N LYS A 31 35.78 6.44 7.56
CA LYS A 31 36.98 6.86 8.29
C LYS A 31 37.16 6.17 9.64
N GLY A 32 36.15 5.42 10.09
CA GLY A 32 36.11 4.85 11.43
C GLY A 32 35.77 5.88 12.51
N PRO A 33 36.13 5.62 13.78
CA PRO A 33 35.83 6.49 14.92
C PRO A 33 36.40 7.90 14.76
N LEU A 34 35.55 8.92 14.89
CA LEU A 34 35.95 10.33 14.81
C LEU A 34 35.46 11.14 16.00
N ARG A 35 36.24 12.15 16.40
CA ARG A 35 35.79 13.17 17.36
C ARG A 35 34.73 14.05 16.70
N PRO A 36 33.72 14.58 17.43
CA PRO A 36 32.70 15.45 16.83
C PRO A 36 33.25 16.63 16.01
N LYS A 37 34.34 17.26 16.47
CA LYS A 37 35.01 18.34 15.73
C LYS A 37 35.58 17.86 14.39
N THR A 38 36.26 16.73 14.38
CA THR A 38 36.81 16.14 13.15
C THR A 38 35.69 15.68 12.22
N LEU A 39 34.65 15.06 12.76
CA LEU A 39 33.48 14.63 12.00
C LEU A 39 32.76 15.80 11.33
N SER A 40 32.62 16.94 12.02
CA SER A 40 32.07 18.18 11.46
C SER A 40 32.84 18.64 10.22
N PHE A 41 34.17 18.63 10.31
CA PHE A 41 35.05 19.01 9.20
C PHE A 41 34.97 18.01 8.04
N GLU A 42 35.18 16.71 8.31
CA GLU A 42 35.20 15.64 7.30
C GLU A 42 33.85 15.45 6.59
N ALA A 43 32.74 15.65 7.30
CA ALA A 43 31.39 15.53 6.75
C ALA A 43 30.85 16.84 6.17
N ASN A 44 31.61 17.93 6.24
CA ASN A 44 31.18 19.28 5.85
C ASN A 44 29.82 19.64 6.47
N ILE A 45 29.72 19.48 7.79
CA ILE A 45 28.54 19.80 8.61
C ILE A 45 28.91 20.98 9.51
N PRO A 46 28.10 22.05 9.57
CA PRO A 46 28.37 23.17 10.47
C PRO A 46 28.61 22.72 11.91
N TYR A 47 29.63 23.29 12.55
CA TYR A 47 30.01 22.90 13.92
C TYR A 47 28.86 23.06 14.93
N THR A 48 28.01 24.07 14.74
CA THR A 48 26.80 24.30 15.56
C THR A 48 25.76 23.19 15.45
N LYS A 49 25.83 22.35 14.41
CA LYS A 49 24.86 21.28 14.14
C LYS A 49 25.38 19.89 14.50
N ILE A 50 26.70 19.67 14.56
CA ILE A 50 27.26 18.31 14.65
C ILE A 50 26.81 17.56 15.91
N TYR A 51 26.78 18.20 17.07
CA TYR A 51 26.32 17.56 18.30
C TYR A 51 24.85 17.15 18.21
N SER A 52 24.00 18.00 17.64
CA SER A 52 22.59 17.66 17.41
C SER A 52 22.43 16.47 16.46
N VAL A 53 23.29 16.37 15.43
CA VAL A 53 23.29 15.26 14.46
C VAL A 53 23.72 13.96 15.14
N VAL A 54 24.81 14.00 15.93
CA VAL A 54 25.30 12.84 16.70
C VAL A 54 24.24 12.35 17.68
N ILE A 55 23.58 13.25 18.42
CA ILE A 55 22.50 12.89 19.36
C ILE A 55 21.34 12.20 18.63
N ARG A 56 20.94 12.71 17.46
CA ARG A 56 19.84 12.09 16.68
C ARG A 56 20.24 10.73 16.11
N LEU A 57 21.48 10.59 15.62
CA LEU A 57 22.00 9.30 15.17
C LEU A 57 22.10 8.29 16.33
N GLU A 58 22.52 8.73 17.52
CA GLU A 58 22.62 7.90 18.73
C GLU A 58 21.22 7.45 19.18
N LYS A 59 20.23 8.34 19.19
CA LYS A 59 18.82 8.01 19.47
C LYS A 59 18.23 7.01 18.48
N LYS A 60 18.61 7.09 17.20
CA LYS A 60 18.24 6.11 16.16
C LYS A 60 19.07 4.82 16.25
N GLY A 61 20.00 4.72 17.19
CA GLY A 61 20.86 3.55 17.38
C GLY A 61 21.84 3.30 16.24
N LEU A 62 22.18 4.33 15.46
CA LEU A 62 23.06 4.26 14.29
C LEU A 62 24.51 4.64 14.59
N VAL A 63 24.76 5.31 15.72
CA VAL A 63 26.11 5.57 16.22
C VAL A 63 26.15 5.29 17.72
N LYS A 64 27.35 5.06 18.23
CA LYS A 64 27.67 4.99 19.66
C LYS A 64 28.68 6.07 19.97
N VAL A 65 28.50 6.78 21.08
CA VAL A 65 29.52 7.70 21.58
C VAL A 65 30.37 6.96 22.60
N ASP A 66 31.65 6.73 22.30
CA ASP A 66 32.60 6.21 23.27
C ASP A 66 32.95 7.31 24.27
N ARG A 67 32.46 7.12 25.51
CA ARG A 67 32.64 8.05 26.63
C ARG A 67 33.75 7.63 27.59
N SER A 68 34.38 6.48 27.35
CA SER A 68 35.38 5.88 28.24
C SER A 68 36.68 6.67 28.30
N ARG A 69 36.98 7.47 27.27
CA ARG A 69 38.16 8.34 27.22
C ARG A 69 37.80 9.73 26.69
N ARG A 70 38.57 10.73 27.14
CA ARG A 70 38.49 12.10 26.60
C ARG A 70 39.61 12.33 25.56
N PRO A 71 39.30 13.00 24.45
CA PRO A 71 37.95 13.44 24.06
C PRO A 71 37.11 12.28 23.49
N HIS A 72 35.81 12.39 23.68
CA HIS A 72 34.83 11.41 23.21
C HIS A 72 34.90 11.20 21.71
N THR A 73 34.74 9.95 21.27
CA THR A 73 34.68 9.59 19.86
C THR A 73 33.30 9.06 19.51
N VAL A 74 32.89 9.28 18.28
CA VAL A 74 31.65 8.77 17.72
C VAL A 74 32.02 7.61 16.81
N VAL A 75 31.33 6.49 16.97
CA VAL A 75 31.56 5.24 16.24
C VAL A 75 30.28 4.89 15.49
N ALA A 76 30.38 4.60 14.19
CA ALA A 76 29.24 4.08 13.44
C ALA A 76 28.88 2.67 13.90
N VAL A 77 27.59 2.40 14.02
CA VAL A 77 27.10 1.02 14.04
C VAL A 77 27.32 0.41 12.65
N PRO A 78 27.69 -0.88 12.54
CA PRO A 78 27.91 -1.51 11.23
C PRO A 78 26.70 -1.37 10.30
N PRO A 79 26.90 -1.15 8.98
CA PRO A 79 25.81 -0.94 8.02
C PRO A 79 24.72 -2.01 8.01
N VAL A 80 25.09 -3.28 8.19
CA VAL A 80 24.13 -4.40 8.26
C VAL A 80 23.23 -4.28 9.50
N GLU A 81 23.81 -3.99 10.66
CA GLU A 81 23.04 -3.77 11.90
C GLU A 81 22.18 -2.51 11.81
N ALA A 82 22.72 -1.43 11.24
CA ALA A 82 22.00 -0.19 11.01
C ALA A 82 20.78 -0.41 10.09
N TYR A 83 20.92 -1.21 9.03
CA TYR A 83 19.82 -1.58 8.14
C TYR A 83 18.71 -2.31 8.89
N ILE A 84 19.06 -3.33 9.69
CA ILE A 84 18.09 -4.11 10.47
C ILE A 84 17.31 -3.17 11.41
N LYS A 85 18.00 -2.29 12.13
CA LYS A 85 17.34 -1.32 13.03
C LYS A 85 16.40 -0.38 12.30
N LEU A 86 16.83 0.16 11.16
CA LEU A 86 16.02 1.08 10.37
C LEU A 86 14.80 0.38 9.77
N LYS A 87 14.96 -0.86 9.31
CA LYS A 87 13.84 -1.69 8.85
C LYS A 87 12.80 -1.88 9.94
N SER A 88 13.20 -2.33 11.13
CA SER A 88 12.28 -2.52 12.26
C SER A 88 11.59 -1.22 12.69
N MET A 89 12.31 -0.09 12.71
CA MET A 89 11.70 1.22 12.99
C MET A 89 10.63 1.63 11.97
N VAL A 90 10.81 1.29 10.69
CA VAL A 90 9.82 1.58 9.65
C VAL A 90 8.62 0.66 9.77
N GLU A 91 8.84 -0.63 10.02
CA GLU A 91 7.77 -1.61 10.25
C GLU A 91 6.88 -1.20 11.43
N GLU A 92 7.46 -0.83 12.57
CA GLU A 92 6.71 -0.36 13.75
C GLU A 92 5.85 0.88 13.44
N LYS A 93 6.40 1.84 12.68
CA LYS A 93 5.66 3.04 12.25
C LYS A 93 4.51 2.73 11.30
N LEU A 94 4.69 1.75 10.41
CA LEU A 94 3.64 1.31 9.50
C LEU A 94 2.50 0.63 10.26
N GLU A 95 2.81 -0.20 11.25
CA GLU A 95 1.81 -0.82 12.11
C GLU A 95 1.01 0.21 12.93
N ASP A 96 1.68 1.22 13.51
CA ASP A 96 1.01 2.32 14.21
C ASP A 96 0.14 3.16 13.27
N LEU A 97 0.63 3.44 12.05
CA LEU A 97 -0.12 4.15 11.03
C LEU A 97 -1.37 3.36 10.60
N GLU A 98 -1.26 2.05 10.41
CA GLU A 98 -2.39 1.19 10.04
C GLU A 98 -3.50 1.25 11.09
N LYS A 99 -3.14 1.19 12.38
CA LYS A 99 -4.10 1.34 13.49
C LYS A 99 -4.80 2.70 13.46
N LYS A 100 -4.05 3.77 13.25
CA LYS A 100 -4.59 5.14 13.15
C LYS A 100 -5.52 5.30 11.95
N VAL A 101 -5.15 4.73 10.80
CA VAL A 101 -6.00 4.77 9.58
C VAL A 101 -7.31 4.03 9.82
N LYS A 102 -7.30 2.86 10.46
CA LYS A 102 -8.52 2.14 10.82
C LYS A 102 -9.43 2.96 11.72
N LEU A 103 -8.88 3.58 12.77
CA LEU A 103 -9.65 4.48 13.64
C LEU A 103 -10.24 5.67 12.88
N LEU A 104 -9.46 6.29 11.99
CA LEU A 104 -9.93 7.39 11.15
C LEU A 104 -11.05 6.94 10.21
N GLN A 105 -10.97 5.72 9.66
CA GLN A 105 -12.01 5.13 8.82
C GLN A 105 -13.30 4.89 9.62
N GLU A 106 -13.20 4.35 10.84
CA GLU A 106 -14.36 4.17 11.73
C GLU A 106 -15.03 5.50 12.10
N LEU A 107 -14.23 6.54 12.37
CA LEU A 107 -14.72 7.89 12.62
C LEU A 107 -15.37 8.50 11.38
N TYR A 108 -14.79 8.28 10.21
CA TYR A 108 -15.36 8.69 8.93
C TYR A 108 -16.73 8.03 8.71
N GLU A 109 -16.82 6.71 8.81
CA GLU A 109 -18.09 5.97 8.68
C GLU A 109 -19.12 6.45 9.71
N SER A 110 -18.71 6.61 10.97
CA SER A 110 -19.59 7.04 12.05
C SER A 110 -20.18 8.44 11.85
N SER A 111 -19.36 9.40 11.40
CA SER A 111 -19.77 10.78 11.13
C SER A 111 -20.56 10.94 9.83
N HIS A 112 -20.42 9.99 8.90
CA HIS A 112 -21.10 9.99 7.61
C HIS A 112 -22.31 9.04 7.56
N ARG A 113 -22.68 8.39 8.67
CA ARG A 113 -23.90 7.55 8.79
C ARG A 113 -25.20 8.24 8.36
N GLY A 114 -25.29 9.57 8.46
CA GLY A 114 -26.42 10.38 7.95
C GLY A 114 -26.23 10.95 6.54
N PHE A 115 -25.00 10.95 6.00
CA PHE A 115 -24.69 11.30 4.61
C PHE A 115 -24.84 10.10 3.66
N ALA A 116 -25.09 8.90 4.18
CA ALA A 116 -25.29 7.66 3.44
C ALA A 116 -26.49 7.66 2.46
N GLN A 117 -27.32 8.71 2.43
CA GLN A 117 -28.32 8.93 1.37
C GLN A 117 -27.79 9.73 0.17
N ARG A 118 -26.59 10.32 0.23
CA ARG A 118 -25.91 10.73 -1.00
C ARG A 118 -25.26 9.48 -1.57
N GLU A 119 -25.98 8.81 -2.45
CA GLU A 119 -25.41 7.81 -3.35
C GLU A 119 -24.14 8.42 -3.97
N PHE A 120 -22.96 8.02 -3.50
CA PHE A 120 -21.70 8.49 -4.07
C PHE A 120 -21.53 7.82 -5.43
N ILE A 121 -22.03 8.48 -6.47
CA ILE A 121 -21.84 8.03 -7.85
C ILE A 121 -20.37 8.20 -8.20
N THR A 122 -19.67 7.08 -8.36
CA THR A 122 -18.30 7.06 -8.86
C THR A 122 -18.32 6.74 -10.35
N ILE A 123 -17.77 7.64 -11.18
CA ILE A 123 -17.63 7.39 -12.61
C ILE A 123 -16.32 6.66 -12.87
N ILE A 124 -16.43 5.41 -13.33
CA ILE A 124 -15.29 4.57 -13.72
C ILE A 124 -15.22 4.54 -15.25
N ARG A 125 -14.02 4.72 -15.81
CA ARG A 125 -13.80 4.68 -17.26
C ARG A 125 -12.80 3.58 -17.62
N GLY A 126 -13.12 2.84 -18.67
CA GLY A 126 -12.28 1.75 -19.18
C GLY A 126 -12.67 0.37 -18.63
N LEU A 127 -12.50 -0.65 -19.48
CA LEU A 127 -12.95 -2.02 -19.18
C LEU A 127 -12.22 -2.65 -17.99
N LYS A 128 -10.91 -2.42 -17.85
CA LYS A 128 -10.12 -3.04 -16.79
C LYS A 128 -10.57 -2.57 -15.39
N PRO A 129 -10.63 -1.26 -15.09
CA PRO A 129 -11.18 -0.78 -13.81
C PRO A 129 -12.63 -1.19 -13.56
N ILE A 130 -13.46 -1.27 -14.62
CA ILE A 130 -14.85 -1.74 -14.51
C ILE A 130 -14.90 -3.21 -14.07
N ASN A 131 -14.10 -4.08 -14.69
CA ASN A 131 -14.04 -5.50 -14.33
C ASN A 131 -13.46 -5.71 -12.92
N GLU A 132 -12.42 -4.95 -12.54
CA GLU A 132 -11.87 -4.97 -11.18
C GLU A 132 -12.94 -4.56 -10.15
N ARG A 133 -13.71 -3.52 -10.43
CA ARG A 133 -14.81 -3.11 -9.53
C ARG A 133 -15.92 -4.15 -9.49
N ALA A 134 -16.28 -4.77 -10.61
CA ALA A 134 -17.27 -5.85 -10.66
C ALA A 134 -16.87 -7.02 -9.76
N VAL A 135 -15.60 -7.44 -9.80
CA VAL A 135 -15.06 -8.49 -8.93
C VAL A 135 -15.10 -8.06 -7.46
N ASN A 136 -14.69 -6.84 -7.14
CA ASN A 136 -14.72 -6.34 -5.76
C ASN A 136 -16.13 -6.36 -5.16
N ILE A 137 -17.15 -5.94 -5.94
CA ILE A 137 -18.55 -5.98 -5.49
C ILE A 137 -19.01 -7.42 -5.26
N LEU A 138 -18.67 -8.34 -6.16
CA LEU A 138 -19.00 -9.76 -6.06
C LEU A 138 -18.40 -10.40 -4.79
N VAL A 139 -17.12 -10.15 -4.53
CA VAL A 139 -16.40 -10.67 -3.35
C VAL A 139 -16.89 -10.01 -2.06
N GLY A 140 -17.18 -8.71 -2.07
CA GLY A 140 -17.62 -7.94 -0.90
C GLY A 140 -19.10 -8.11 -0.51
N ALA A 141 -19.92 -8.68 -1.39
CA ALA A 141 -21.33 -8.97 -1.13
C ALA A 141 -21.50 -9.96 0.03
N SER A 142 -22.61 -9.86 0.77
CA SER A 142 -22.82 -10.71 1.96
C SER A 142 -23.65 -11.95 1.66
N SER A 143 -24.68 -11.83 0.81
CA SER A 143 -25.69 -12.89 0.64
C SER A 143 -26.02 -13.22 -0.82
N SER A 144 -26.10 -12.21 -1.67
CA SER A 144 -26.60 -12.35 -3.03
C SER A 144 -25.98 -11.34 -3.99
N VAL A 145 -25.75 -11.79 -5.22
CA VAL A 145 -25.22 -10.94 -6.29
C VAL A 145 -26.00 -11.19 -7.56
N ARG A 146 -26.45 -10.10 -8.19
CA ARG A 146 -27.07 -10.13 -9.52
C ARG A 146 -26.13 -9.50 -10.52
N VAL A 147 -25.83 -10.21 -11.61
CA VAL A 147 -24.87 -9.77 -12.62
C VAL A 147 -25.56 -9.67 -13.96
N ALA A 148 -25.48 -8.50 -14.59
CA ALA A 148 -25.99 -8.25 -15.93
C ALA A 148 -24.80 -8.15 -16.90
N ILE A 149 -24.71 -9.10 -17.85
CA ILE A 149 -23.57 -9.25 -18.77
C ILE A 149 -24.04 -8.96 -20.21
N PRO A 150 -23.94 -7.69 -20.68
CA PRO A 150 -24.42 -7.30 -21.99
C PRO A 150 -23.50 -7.78 -23.14
N PHE A 151 -22.18 -7.87 -22.89
CA PHE A 151 -21.18 -8.21 -23.90
C PHE A 151 -20.01 -9.05 -23.32
N GLN A 152 -19.35 -9.82 -24.17
CA GLN A 152 -18.29 -10.77 -23.77
C GLN A 152 -17.12 -10.12 -23.01
N LYS A 153 -16.66 -8.92 -23.41
CA LYS A 153 -15.53 -8.24 -22.76
C LYS A 153 -15.77 -7.89 -21.28
N PHE A 154 -17.02 -7.85 -20.84
CA PHE A 154 -17.36 -7.64 -19.42
C PHE A 154 -17.15 -8.91 -18.59
N LEU A 155 -17.32 -10.09 -19.20
CA LEU A 155 -17.01 -11.37 -18.57
C LEU A 155 -15.52 -11.67 -18.72
N SER A 156 -14.68 -11.02 -17.92
CA SER A 156 -13.26 -11.40 -17.82
C SER A 156 -13.11 -12.79 -17.17
N GLU A 157 -11.96 -13.43 -17.42
CA GLU A 157 -11.61 -14.70 -16.76
C GLU A 157 -11.65 -14.56 -15.23
N ASP A 158 -11.13 -13.45 -14.70
CA ASP A 158 -11.17 -13.16 -13.27
C ASP A 158 -12.60 -13.06 -12.75
N LEU A 159 -13.50 -12.38 -13.46
CA LEU A 159 -14.90 -12.29 -13.07
C LEU A 159 -15.56 -13.67 -13.10
N LYS A 160 -15.32 -14.46 -14.16
CA LYS A 160 -15.87 -15.80 -14.31
C LYS A 160 -15.41 -16.73 -13.18
N LYS A 161 -14.13 -16.71 -12.85
CA LYS A 161 -13.55 -17.48 -11.74
C LYS A 161 -14.21 -17.10 -10.41
N ASN A 162 -14.30 -15.80 -10.10
CA ASN A 162 -14.90 -15.35 -8.86
C ASN A 162 -16.40 -15.67 -8.77
N LEU A 163 -17.15 -15.68 -9.90
CA LEU A 163 -18.54 -16.13 -9.90
C LEU A 163 -18.67 -17.59 -9.44
N ILE A 164 -17.77 -18.45 -9.90
CA ILE A 164 -17.76 -19.87 -9.53
C ILE A 164 -17.40 -20.05 -8.05
N GLU A 165 -16.38 -19.34 -7.57
CA GLU A 165 -15.90 -19.43 -6.19
C GLU A 165 -16.93 -18.88 -5.19
N GLU A 166 -17.47 -17.68 -5.45
CA GLU A 166 -18.40 -17.01 -4.55
C GLU A 166 -19.80 -17.63 -4.54
N SER A 167 -20.20 -18.30 -5.64
CA SER A 167 -21.48 -19.03 -5.69
C SER A 167 -21.60 -20.18 -4.68
N VAL A 168 -20.49 -20.61 -4.07
CA VAL A 168 -20.52 -21.61 -2.98
C VAL A 168 -21.12 -21.02 -1.70
N LYS A 169 -20.92 -19.71 -1.47
CA LYS A 169 -21.31 -19.03 -0.23
C LYS A 169 -22.54 -18.13 -0.41
N LYS A 170 -22.84 -17.74 -1.65
CA LYS A 170 -23.78 -16.67 -1.99
C LYS A 170 -24.67 -17.07 -3.15
N LEU A 171 -25.88 -16.54 -3.17
CA LEU A 171 -26.80 -16.74 -4.28
C LEU A 171 -26.40 -15.83 -5.45
N ILE A 172 -26.10 -16.42 -6.60
CA ILE A 172 -25.69 -15.67 -7.80
C ILE A 172 -26.72 -15.86 -8.92
N LYS A 173 -27.22 -14.74 -9.44
CA LYS A 173 -28.11 -14.71 -10.61
C LYS A 173 -27.46 -13.90 -11.73
N ILE A 174 -27.39 -14.48 -12.92
CA ILE A 174 -26.79 -13.86 -14.10
C ILE A 174 -27.89 -13.61 -15.12
N LEU A 175 -27.91 -12.40 -15.67
CA LEU A 175 -28.68 -12.03 -16.84
C LEU A 175 -27.70 -11.71 -17.97
N ALA A 176 -27.76 -12.41 -19.09
CA ALA A 176 -26.84 -12.22 -20.20
C ALA A 176 -27.57 -12.10 -21.54
N THR A 177 -26.89 -11.61 -22.57
CA THR A 177 -27.43 -11.70 -23.94
C THR A 177 -27.35 -13.14 -24.45
N LYS A 178 -28.36 -13.60 -25.21
CA LYS A 178 -28.40 -14.97 -25.78
C LYS A 178 -27.13 -15.35 -26.56
N LYS A 179 -26.48 -14.37 -27.20
CA LYS A 179 -25.21 -14.56 -27.92
C LYS A 179 -24.07 -15.08 -27.04
N LEU A 180 -24.15 -14.86 -25.72
CA LEU A 180 -23.13 -15.26 -24.75
C LEU A 180 -23.42 -16.62 -24.10
N GLU A 181 -24.56 -17.26 -24.40
CA GLU A 181 -24.94 -18.56 -23.85
C GLU A 181 -23.82 -19.62 -23.88
N PRO A 182 -23.02 -19.76 -24.96
CA PRO A 182 -21.93 -20.73 -24.98
C PRO A 182 -20.88 -20.53 -23.87
N LEU A 183 -20.69 -19.29 -23.38
CA LEU A 183 -19.68 -18.93 -22.39
C LEU A 183 -20.08 -19.29 -20.95
N PHE A 184 -21.33 -19.66 -20.72
CA PHE A 184 -21.88 -19.98 -19.40
C PHE A 184 -22.22 -21.46 -19.21
N ARG A 185 -21.98 -22.31 -20.23
CA ARG A 185 -22.31 -23.74 -20.19
C ARG A 185 -21.50 -24.52 -19.16
N ASP A 186 -20.31 -24.03 -18.83
CA ASP A 186 -19.40 -24.58 -17.82
C ASP A 186 -19.64 -24.04 -16.42
N LEU A 187 -20.63 -23.14 -16.24
CA LEU A 187 -20.96 -22.65 -14.90
C LEU A 187 -21.68 -23.72 -14.07
N PRO A 188 -21.41 -23.78 -12.75
CA PRO A 188 -22.13 -24.65 -11.83
C PRO A 188 -23.64 -24.41 -11.83
N ALA A 189 -24.44 -25.47 -11.69
CA ALA A 189 -25.91 -25.42 -11.66
C ALA A 189 -26.50 -24.53 -10.52
N ARG A 190 -25.70 -24.22 -9.49
CA ARG A 190 -26.06 -23.29 -8.41
C ARG A 190 -26.14 -21.83 -8.86
N ILE A 191 -25.62 -21.49 -10.04
CA ILE A 191 -25.70 -20.16 -10.63
C ILE A 191 -26.91 -20.13 -11.57
N GLU A 192 -27.91 -19.30 -11.26
CA GLU A 192 -29.08 -19.13 -12.12
C GLU A 192 -28.72 -18.20 -13.28
N VAL A 193 -28.76 -18.69 -14.53
CA VAL A 193 -28.49 -17.88 -15.72
C VAL A 193 -29.76 -17.72 -16.55
N LYS A 194 -30.11 -16.47 -16.88
CA LYS A 194 -31.21 -16.10 -17.77
C LYS A 194 -30.68 -15.29 -18.95
N TYR A 195 -31.38 -15.41 -20.07
CA TYR A 195 -30.95 -14.79 -21.33
C TYR A 195 -31.98 -13.83 -21.91
N LEU A 196 -31.50 -12.71 -22.44
CA LEU A 196 -32.28 -11.73 -23.21
C LEU A 196 -31.74 -11.62 -24.64
N ASP A 197 -32.58 -11.24 -25.60
CA ASP A 197 -32.14 -11.03 -26.99
C ASP A 197 -31.18 -9.85 -27.12
N LYS A 198 -31.43 -8.77 -26.37
CA LYS A 198 -30.63 -7.54 -26.33
C LYS A 198 -30.60 -6.95 -24.92
N MET A 199 -29.52 -6.26 -24.60
CA MET A 199 -29.34 -5.50 -23.35
C MET A 199 -28.74 -4.14 -23.69
N PHE A 200 -29.27 -3.08 -23.07
CA PHE A 200 -28.76 -1.70 -23.24
C PHE A 200 -27.65 -1.36 -22.25
N GLY A 201 -27.52 -2.14 -21.19
CA GLY A 201 -26.52 -1.95 -20.15
C GLY A 201 -26.31 -3.23 -19.36
N GLY A 202 -25.29 -3.21 -18.51
CA GLY A 202 -24.86 -4.29 -17.65
C GLY A 202 -24.57 -3.79 -16.25
N GLY A 203 -23.97 -4.66 -15.45
CA GLY A 203 -23.59 -4.28 -14.12
C GLY A 203 -23.51 -5.42 -13.13
N VAL A 204 -23.21 -5.05 -11.89
CA VAL A 204 -23.22 -5.94 -10.73
C VAL A 204 -24.02 -5.26 -9.63
N ILE A 205 -24.96 -5.97 -9.05
CA ILE A 205 -25.82 -5.49 -7.96
C ILE A 205 -25.62 -6.41 -6.78
N SER A 206 -25.29 -5.82 -5.63
CA SER A 206 -25.23 -6.47 -4.32
C SER A 206 -26.11 -5.72 -3.31
N GLU A 207 -26.12 -6.16 -2.05
CA GLU A 207 -26.83 -5.47 -0.97
C GLU A 207 -26.21 -4.12 -0.59
N LYS A 208 -24.92 -3.92 -0.88
CA LYS A 208 -24.14 -2.76 -0.44
C LYS A 208 -23.86 -1.77 -1.57
N GLU A 209 -23.65 -2.30 -2.78
CA GLU A 209 -23.15 -1.53 -3.92
C GLU A 209 -23.81 -1.96 -5.23
N VAL A 210 -23.96 -0.98 -6.13
CA VAL A 210 -24.43 -1.13 -7.50
C VAL A 210 -23.38 -0.57 -8.45
N LEU A 211 -22.95 -1.40 -9.40
CA LEU A 211 -22.19 -0.99 -10.57
C LEU A 211 -23.12 -1.04 -11.77
N LEU A 212 -23.28 0.09 -12.47
CA LEU A 212 -23.96 0.17 -13.76
C LEU A 212 -22.93 0.34 -14.86
N VAL A 213 -23.10 -0.42 -15.94
CA VAL A 213 -22.31 -0.32 -17.16
C VAL A 213 -23.26 0.06 -18.28
N VAL A 214 -23.01 1.20 -18.90
CA VAL A 214 -23.78 1.73 -20.04
C VAL A 214 -22.91 1.77 -21.29
#